data_AF-A0A5A7SH24-F1
#
_entry.id   AF-A0A5A7SH24-F1
#
_cell.length_a   1.000
_cell.length_b   1.000
_cell.length_c   1.000
_cell.angle_alpha   90.00
_cell.angle_beta   90.00
_cell.angle_gamma   90.00
#
_symmetry.space_group_name_H-M   'P 1'
#
loop_
_entity.id
_entity.type
_entity.pdbx_description
1 polymer ?
#
loop_
_entity_poly.entity_id
_entity_poly.type
_entity_poly.pdbx_seq_one_letter_code
_entity_poly.pdbx_strand_id
1 'polypeptide(L)'
;MEQRYHDMLRDALAPFHVAQQTLKCNPKTFDESLEDPTKDHMWLASIETIFCYMKCPNNQKVQCTVFFFTDRGTTSLRYAKQQEFLNLEQGDMTMEQYDVEFDMLSSCSPEVVMNEVARTDKFVSGLRLDLQGFVQAFRPTTHADALCLPVDMRLH
;
A
#
# COMPACT_ATOMS: atom_id res chain seq x y z
N MET A 1 -13.75 -12.35 17.42
CA MET A 1 -12.28 -12.10 17.51
C MET A 1 -11.77 -11.60 16.17
N GLU A 2 -11.95 -12.35 15.07
CA GLU A 2 -11.47 -11.99 13.72
C GLU A 2 -12.01 -10.68 13.14
N GLN A 3 -13.29 -10.34 13.37
CA GLN A 3 -13.85 -9.04 12.93
C GLN A 3 -13.17 -7.86 13.62
N ARG A 4 -12.91 -7.97 14.92
CA ARG A 4 -12.21 -6.93 15.69
C ARG A 4 -10.79 -6.71 15.19
N TYR A 5 -10.13 -7.77 14.71
CA TYR A 5 -8.81 -7.68 14.09
C TYR A 5 -8.87 -7.10 12.67
N HIS A 6 -9.87 -7.47 11.86
CA HIS A 6 -10.10 -6.84 10.56
C HIS A 6 -10.41 -5.35 10.67
N ASP A 7 -11.25 -4.97 11.63
CA ASP A 7 -11.62 -3.58 11.88
C ASP A 7 -10.43 -2.79 12.44
N MET A 8 -9.65 -3.39 13.37
CA MET A 8 -8.38 -2.81 13.82
C MET A 8 -7.39 -2.64 12.67
N LEU A 9 -7.23 -3.63 11.80
CA LEU A 9 -6.36 -3.54 10.63
C LEU A 9 -6.86 -2.44 9.68
N ARG A 10 -8.16 -2.34 9.43
CA ARG A 10 -8.73 -1.30 8.55
C ARG A 10 -8.48 0.11 9.10
N ASP A 11 -8.82 0.35 10.36
CA ASP A 11 -8.69 1.67 10.99
C ASP A 11 -7.22 2.06 11.21
N ALA A 12 -6.38 1.07 11.46
CA ALA A 12 -4.95 1.23 11.58
C ALA A 12 -4.20 1.12 10.25
N LEU A 13 -4.86 1.03 9.10
CA LEU A 13 -4.23 1.20 7.80
C LEU A 13 -4.44 2.61 7.21
N ALA A 14 -5.42 3.37 7.72
CA ALA A 14 -5.75 4.72 7.23
C ALA A 14 -4.61 5.77 7.37
N PRO A 15 -4.08 6.11 8.56
CA PRO A 15 -2.79 6.82 8.65
C PRO A 15 -1.51 6.04 8.24
N PHE A 16 -1.55 4.75 7.89
CA PHE A 16 -0.39 3.98 7.37
C PHE A 16 -0.03 4.47 5.96
N HIS A 17 -1.00 4.99 5.20
CA HIS A 17 -0.75 5.66 3.91
C HIS A 17 0.24 6.83 4.03
N VAL A 18 0.19 7.59 5.13
CA VAL A 18 1.13 8.70 5.37
C VAL A 18 2.49 8.19 5.86
N ALA A 19 2.54 7.10 6.62
CA ALA A 19 3.78 6.50 7.10
C ALA A 19 4.52 5.69 6.02
N GLN A 20 3.80 5.06 5.08
CA GLN A 20 4.34 4.28 3.95
C GLN A 20 5.11 5.13 2.94
N GLN A 21 4.86 6.45 2.90
CA GLN A 21 5.67 7.41 2.15
C GLN A 21 7.17 7.39 2.57
N THR A 22 7.49 6.93 3.78
CA THR A 22 8.87 6.88 4.29
C THR A 22 9.49 5.47 4.33
N LEU A 23 8.72 4.42 4.09
CA LEU A 23 9.17 3.02 4.11
C LEU A 23 8.66 2.29 2.87
N LYS A 24 9.37 2.48 1.76
CA LYS A 24 9.21 1.71 0.51
C LYS A 24 9.21 0.21 0.83
N CYS A 25 8.07 -0.45 0.57
CA CYS A 25 7.69 -1.79 1.01
C CYS A 25 8.84 -2.82 1.04
N ASN A 26 9.52 -2.90 2.19
CA ASN A 26 10.36 -4.02 2.57
C ASN A 26 10.36 -4.04 4.10
N PRO A 27 9.49 -4.82 4.77
CA PRO A 27 9.67 -5.04 6.20
C PRO A 27 11.01 -5.75 6.34
N LYS A 28 12.06 -5.01 6.73
CA LYS A 28 13.35 -5.64 7.01
C LYS A 28 13.09 -6.66 8.11
N THR A 29 13.26 -7.93 7.76
CA THR A 29 13.54 -8.95 8.75
C THR A 29 14.69 -8.44 9.61
N PHE A 30 14.56 -8.60 10.93
CA PHE A 30 15.63 -8.32 11.85
C PHE A 30 16.90 -9.02 11.35
N ASP A 31 17.89 -8.23 10.93
CA ASP A 31 19.17 -8.76 10.50
C ASP A 31 19.97 -9.07 11.76
N GLU A 32 20.10 -10.35 12.07
CA GLU A 32 20.78 -10.86 13.27
C GLU A 32 22.29 -10.50 13.28
N SER A 33 22.82 -9.91 12.19
CA SER A 33 24.19 -9.38 12.05
C SER A 33 24.46 -8.07 12.81
N LEU A 34 23.64 -7.69 13.79
CA LEU A 34 23.63 -6.34 14.35
C LEU A 34 24.69 -6.11 15.46
N GLU A 35 25.92 -5.74 15.07
CA GLU A 35 26.90 -5.14 16.00
C GLU A 35 26.66 -3.62 16.22
N ASP A 36 25.71 -3.00 15.50
CA ASP A 36 25.46 -1.55 15.53
C ASP A 36 24.19 -1.19 16.34
N PRO A 37 24.34 -0.62 17.55
CA PRO A 37 23.22 -0.27 18.44
C PRO A 37 22.32 0.85 17.89
N THR A 38 22.77 1.61 16.89
CA THR A 38 21.98 2.67 16.25
C THR A 38 20.89 2.08 15.36
N LYS A 39 21.22 1.01 14.61
CA LYS A 39 20.26 0.33 13.73
C LYS A 39 19.16 -0.36 14.52
N ASP A 40 19.50 -0.86 15.71
CA ASP A 40 18.57 -1.55 16.61
C ASP A 40 17.53 -0.59 17.16
N HIS A 41 17.98 0.58 17.62
CA HIS A 41 17.10 1.65 18.08
C HIS A 41 16.19 2.16 16.98
N MET A 42 16.69 2.33 15.75
CA MET A 42 15.87 2.74 14.62
C MET A 42 14.81 1.69 14.25
N TRP A 43 15.17 0.40 14.28
CA TRP A 43 14.23 -0.70 14.02
C TRP A 43 13.15 -0.78 15.11
N LEU A 44 13.53 -0.74 16.39
CA LEU A 44 12.58 -0.71 17.51
C LEU A 44 11.69 0.54 17.48
N ALA A 45 12.23 1.72 17.16
CA ALA A 45 11.45 2.94 17.01
C ALA A 45 10.42 2.81 15.86
N SER A 46 10.78 2.13 14.77
CA SER A 46 9.85 1.86 13.67
C SER A 46 8.70 0.95 14.10
N ILE A 47 8.97 -0.09 14.89
CA ILE A 47 7.95 -1.00 15.44
C ILE A 47 7.05 -0.30 16.45
N GLU A 48 7.62 0.51 17.35
CA GLU A 48 6.84 1.30 18.31
C GLU A 48 5.94 2.33 17.63
N THR A 49 6.40 2.92 16.53
CA THR A 49 5.58 3.80 15.68
C THR A 49 4.39 3.04 15.09
N ILE A 50 4.62 1.82 14.59
CA ILE A 50 3.55 0.94 14.11
C ILE A 50 2.56 0.64 15.24
N PHE A 51 3.00 0.29 16.44
CA PHE A 51 2.08 0.03 17.56
C PHE A 51 1.29 1.24 18.02
N CYS A 52 1.92 2.40 18.16
CA CYS A 52 1.25 3.65 18.52
C CYS A 52 0.15 3.96 17.52
N TYR A 53 0.46 3.78 16.25
CA TYR A 53 -0.45 4.09 15.18
C TYR A 53 -1.61 3.07 15.09
N MET A 54 -1.33 1.77 15.26
CA MET A 54 -2.35 0.71 15.36
C MET A 54 -3.25 0.83 16.60
N LYS A 55 -3.00 1.82 17.46
CA LYS A 55 -3.56 1.92 18.82
C LYS A 55 -3.43 0.58 19.55
N CYS A 56 -2.34 -0.14 19.29
CA CYS A 56 -2.12 -1.47 19.83
C CYS A 56 -1.98 -1.34 21.35
N PRO A 57 -2.88 -1.94 22.13
CA PRO A 57 -2.79 -1.92 23.58
C PRO A 57 -1.44 -2.48 24.02
N ASN A 58 -0.79 -1.88 25.02
CA ASN A 58 0.53 -2.32 25.49
C ASN A 58 0.56 -3.82 25.84
N ASN A 59 -0.54 -4.37 26.37
CA ASN A 59 -0.67 -5.80 26.69
C ASN A 59 -0.83 -6.72 25.47
N GLN A 60 -1.01 -6.17 24.27
CA GLN A 60 -1.16 -6.91 23.02
C GLN A 60 0.07 -6.77 22.09
N LYS A 61 0.96 -5.81 22.36
CA LYS A 61 2.16 -5.54 21.54
C LYS A 61 2.98 -6.80 21.26
N VAL A 62 3.27 -7.62 22.27
CA VAL A 62 4.04 -8.87 22.11
C VAL A 62 3.36 -9.85 21.15
N GLN A 63 2.04 -10.02 21.28
CA GLN A 63 1.29 -10.90 20.37
C GLN A 63 1.19 -10.31 18.96
N CYS A 64 1.07 -8.99 18.83
CA CYS A 64 1.13 -8.32 17.53
C CYS A 64 2.51 -8.47 16.88
N THR A 65 3.62 -8.30 17.61
CA THR A 65 4.97 -8.56 17.11
C THR A 65 5.08 -10.00 16.59
N VAL A 66 4.72 -10.99 17.42
CA VAL A 66 4.78 -12.41 17.04
C VAL A 66 3.91 -12.68 15.82
N PHE A 67 2.71 -12.11 15.75
CA PHE A 67 1.84 -12.28 14.59
C PHE A 67 2.47 -11.65 13.34
N PHE A 68 2.78 -10.35 13.34
CA PHE A 68 3.28 -9.63 12.17
C PHE A 68 4.63 -10.15 11.66
N PHE A 69 5.50 -10.62 12.54
CA PHE A 69 6.84 -11.11 12.19
C PHE A 69 6.91 -12.63 12.04
N THR A 70 5.79 -13.35 12.13
CA THR A 70 5.72 -14.75 11.68
C THR A 70 5.24 -14.83 10.23
N ASP A 71 5.58 -15.93 9.56
CA ASP A 71 5.18 -16.23 8.17
C ASP A 71 3.65 -16.10 7.95
N ARG A 72 2.85 -16.40 8.99
CA ARG A 72 1.40 -16.24 8.93
C ARG A 72 0.97 -14.77 8.88
N GLY A 73 1.51 -13.89 9.73
CA GLY A 73 1.10 -12.49 9.72
C GLY A 73 1.66 -11.71 8.54
N THR A 74 2.86 -12.05 8.05
CA THR A 74 3.37 -11.49 6.79
C THR A 74 2.50 -11.91 5.60
N THR A 75 2.07 -13.17 5.54
CA THR A 75 1.14 -13.67 4.52
C THR A 75 -0.24 -13.02 4.64
N SER A 76 -0.79 -12.88 5.85
CA SER A 76 -2.07 -12.20 6.08
C SER A 76 -2.02 -10.71 5.72
N LEU A 77 -0.93 -10.02 6.04
CA LEU A 77 -0.73 -8.60 5.70
C LEU A 77 -0.62 -8.42 4.18
N ARG A 78 0.16 -9.28 3.50
CA ARG A 78 0.28 -9.27 2.05
C ARG A 78 -1.07 -9.50 1.38
N TYR A 79 -1.84 -10.47 1.86
CA TYR A 79 -3.20 -10.72 1.36
C TYR A 79 -4.11 -9.50 1.56
N ALA A 80 -4.09 -8.87 2.73
CA ALA A 80 -4.89 -7.67 2.99
C ALA A 80 -4.50 -6.51 2.07
N LYS A 81 -3.20 -6.27 1.87
CA LYS A 81 -2.71 -5.22 0.97
C LYS A 81 -3.01 -5.50 -0.50
N GLN A 82 -2.96 -6.77 -0.90
CA GLN A 82 -3.39 -7.19 -2.22
C GLN A 82 -4.89 -6.92 -2.44
N GLN A 83 -5.74 -7.20 -1.45
CA GLN A 83 -7.17 -6.88 -1.53
C GLN A 83 -7.42 -5.38 -1.59
N GLU A 84 -6.70 -4.59 -0.81
CA GLU A 84 -6.77 -3.12 -0.87
C GLU A 84 -6.40 -2.61 -2.28
N PHE A 85 -5.32 -3.14 -2.87
CA PHE A 85 -4.92 -2.78 -4.21
C PHE A 85 -5.92 -3.20 -5.29
N LEU A 86 -6.48 -4.41 -5.19
CA LEU A 86 -7.50 -4.89 -6.12
C LEU A 86 -8.76 -4.04 -6.09
N ASN A 87 -9.14 -3.54 -4.92
CA ASN A 87 -10.30 -2.66 -4.72
C ASN A 87 -9.96 -1.17 -4.82
N LEU A 88 -8.71 -0.81 -5.18
CA LEU A 88 -8.30 0.58 -5.32
C LEU A 88 -9.03 1.22 -6.52
N GLU A 89 -9.80 2.26 -6.21
CA GLU A 89 -10.51 3.12 -7.15
C GLU A 89 -10.12 4.58 -6.90
N GLN A 90 -10.15 5.41 -7.94
CA GLN A 90 -9.78 6.81 -7.89
C GLN A 90 -10.71 7.62 -6.98
N GLY A 91 -12.02 7.33 -7.00
CA GLY A 91 -13.00 8.02 -6.15
C GLY A 91 -12.90 9.54 -6.29
N ASP A 92 -12.76 10.25 -5.16
CA ASP A 92 -12.63 11.71 -5.14
C ASP A 92 -11.16 12.20 -5.21
N MET A 93 -10.18 11.28 -5.32
CA MET A 93 -8.77 11.64 -5.39
C MET A 93 -8.44 12.34 -6.71
N THR A 94 -7.48 13.28 -6.66
CA THR A 94 -6.89 13.79 -7.89
C THR A 94 -6.11 12.68 -8.60
N MET A 95 -5.86 12.86 -9.90
CA MET A 95 -5.09 11.90 -10.70
C MET A 95 -3.71 11.61 -10.09
N GLU A 96 -3.08 12.67 -9.59
CA GLU A 96 -1.76 12.62 -8.96
C GLU A 96 -1.79 11.90 -7.60
N GLN A 97 -2.85 12.10 -6.81
CA GLN A 97 -3.02 11.39 -5.53
C GLN A 97 -3.29 9.89 -5.76
N TYR A 98 -4.13 9.58 -6.75
CA TYR A 98 -4.41 8.20 -7.13
C TYR A 98 -3.14 7.48 -7.61
N ASP A 99 -2.34 8.13 -8.45
CA ASP A 99 -1.06 7.61 -8.94
C ASP A 99 -0.09 7.26 -7.79
N VAL A 100 0.04 8.16 -6.82
CA VAL A 100 0.85 7.95 -5.61
C VAL A 100 0.36 6.72 -4.83
N GLU A 101 -0.94 6.58 -4.61
CA GLU A 101 -1.50 5.42 -3.89
C GLU A 101 -1.38 4.11 -4.68
N PHE A 102 -1.58 4.19 -6.00
CA PHE A 102 -1.39 3.07 -6.89
C PHE A 102 0.05 2.56 -6.84
N ASP A 103 1.03 3.44 -6.95
CA ASP A 103 2.45 3.11 -6.87
C ASP A 103 2.80 2.44 -5.54
N MET A 104 2.31 2.99 -4.43
CA MET A 104 2.53 2.43 -3.10
C MET A 104 1.97 1.01 -2.97
N LEU A 105 0.69 0.82 -3.29
CA LEU A 105 0.02 -0.47 -3.17
C LEU A 105 0.57 -1.50 -4.16
N SER A 106 0.99 -1.08 -5.36
CA SER A 106 1.63 -1.92 -6.36
C SER A 106 2.96 -2.51 -5.86
N SER A 107 3.74 -1.73 -5.10
CA SER A 107 5.03 -2.18 -4.53
C SER A 107 4.87 -3.23 -3.45
N CYS A 108 3.73 -3.22 -2.76
CA CYS A 108 3.36 -4.19 -1.74
C CYS A 108 2.63 -5.42 -2.34
N SER A 109 2.24 -5.38 -3.62
CA SER A 109 1.49 -6.44 -4.31
C SER A 109 2.01 -6.67 -5.75
N PRO A 110 3.30 -6.98 -5.94
CA PRO A 110 3.90 -7.12 -7.26
C PRO A 110 3.27 -8.24 -8.08
N GLU A 111 2.61 -9.21 -7.43
CA GLU A 111 1.92 -10.30 -8.12
C GLU A 111 0.71 -9.82 -8.95
N VAL A 112 0.11 -8.67 -8.59
CA VAL A 112 -1.06 -8.09 -9.29
C VAL A 112 -0.63 -7.31 -10.54
N VAL A 113 0.57 -6.72 -10.54
CA VAL A 113 1.11 -5.90 -11.63
C VAL A 113 2.41 -6.47 -12.18
N MET A 114 2.38 -7.77 -12.49
CA MET A 114 3.55 -8.55 -12.88
C MET A 114 4.24 -8.05 -14.17
N ASN A 115 3.51 -7.32 -15.03
CA ASN A 115 4.05 -6.70 -16.24
C ASN A 115 3.36 -5.37 -16.51
N GLU A 116 3.89 -4.61 -17.46
CA GLU A 116 3.41 -3.26 -17.78
C GLU A 116 1.95 -3.26 -18.26
N VAL A 117 1.54 -4.26 -19.06
CA VAL A 117 0.15 -4.38 -19.53
C VAL A 117 -0.81 -4.55 -18.35
N ALA A 118 -0.51 -5.47 -17.43
CA ALA A 118 -1.31 -5.67 -16.23
C ALA A 118 -1.32 -4.43 -15.32
N ARG A 119 -0.20 -3.70 -15.25
CA ARG A 119 -0.12 -2.42 -14.54
C ARG A 119 -1.05 -1.38 -15.15
N THR A 120 -0.98 -1.19 -16.47
CA THR A 120 -1.81 -0.24 -17.19
C THR A 120 -3.30 -0.60 -17.10
N ASP A 121 -3.65 -1.86 -17.33
CA ASP A 121 -5.04 -2.33 -17.23
C ASP A 121 -5.59 -2.13 -15.82
N LYS A 122 -4.82 -2.47 -14.79
CA LYS A 122 -5.25 -2.29 -13.40
C LYS A 122 -5.41 -0.80 -13.07
N PHE A 123 -4.51 0.06 -13.52
CA PHE A 123 -4.61 1.51 -13.34
C PHE A 123 -5.86 2.08 -13.99
N VAL A 124 -6.08 1.77 -15.28
CA VAL A 124 -7.26 2.23 -16.03
C VAL A 124 -8.55 1.70 -15.42
N SER A 125 -8.56 0.46 -14.92
CA SER A 125 -9.74 -0.15 -14.29
C SER A 125 -10.23 0.57 -13.03
N GLY A 126 -9.31 1.20 -12.28
CA GLY A 126 -9.64 1.93 -11.07
C GLY A 126 -9.88 3.42 -11.30
N LEU A 127 -9.72 3.95 -12.52
CA LEU A 127 -10.08 5.33 -12.83
C LEU A 127 -11.58 5.56 -12.68
N ARG A 128 -11.96 6.80 -12.37
CA ARG A 128 -13.37 7.19 -12.42
C ARG A 128 -13.92 6.99 -13.83
N LEU A 129 -15.21 6.66 -13.92
CA LEU A 129 -15.87 6.31 -15.18
C LEU A 129 -15.77 7.41 -16.26
N ASP A 130 -15.74 8.68 -15.87
CA ASP A 130 -15.58 9.83 -16.78
C ASP A 130 -14.21 9.85 -17.47
N LEU A 131 -13.15 9.43 -16.77
CA LEU A 131 -11.78 9.37 -17.30
C LEU A 131 -11.48 8.02 -17.94
N GLN A 132 -12.00 6.93 -17.40
CA GLN A 132 -11.73 5.57 -17.84
C GLN A 132 -12.05 5.38 -19.33
N GLY A 133 -13.25 5.77 -19.77
CA GLY A 133 -13.66 5.62 -21.16
C GLY A 133 -12.78 6.43 -22.13
N PHE A 134 -12.35 7.62 -21.71
CA PHE A 134 -11.45 8.46 -22.50
C PHE A 134 -10.07 7.83 -22.62
N VAL A 135 -9.42 7.52 -21.50
CA VAL A 135 -8.07 6.92 -21.48
C VAL A 135 -8.07 5.61 -22.28
N GLN A 136 -9.10 4.77 -22.11
CA GLN A 136 -9.21 3.51 -22.84
C GLN A 136 -9.34 3.69 -24.36
N ALA A 137 -9.93 4.78 -24.84
CA ALA A 137 -10.04 5.08 -26.27
C ALA A 137 -8.67 5.31 -26.93
N PHE A 138 -7.69 5.84 -26.19
CA PHE A 138 -6.32 6.06 -26.67
C PHE A 138 -5.44 4.81 -26.58
N ARG A 139 -5.92 3.74 -25.93
CA ARG A 139 -5.23 2.44 -25.80
C ARG A 139 -3.78 2.59 -25.30
N PRO A 140 -3.56 3.16 -24.10
CA PRO A 140 -2.24 3.30 -23.54
C PRO A 140 -1.56 1.93 -23.42
N THR A 141 -0.28 1.88 -23.75
CA THR A 141 0.54 0.65 -23.61
C THR A 141 1.39 0.65 -22.35
N THR A 142 1.48 1.79 -21.68
CA THR A 142 2.22 1.97 -20.43
C THR A 142 1.40 2.74 -19.41
N HIS A 143 1.73 2.57 -18.14
CA HIS A 143 1.17 3.31 -17.01
C HIS A 143 1.40 4.82 -17.16
N ALA A 144 2.59 5.22 -17.62
CA ALA A 144 2.92 6.62 -17.87
C ALA A 144 2.02 7.25 -18.95
N ASP A 145 1.74 6.51 -20.04
CA ASP A 145 0.82 6.98 -21.09
C ASP A 145 -0.58 7.19 -20.50
N ALA A 146 -1.07 6.22 -19.71
CA ALA A 146 -2.38 6.30 -19.08
C ALA A 146 -2.51 7.48 -18.09
N LEU A 147 -1.43 7.82 -17.39
CA LEU A 147 -1.36 8.94 -16.45
C LEU A 147 -1.35 10.32 -17.14
N CYS A 148 -0.73 10.43 -18.31
CA CYS A 148 -0.60 11.71 -19.02
C CYS A 148 -1.88 12.13 -19.77
N LEU A 149 -2.67 11.17 -20.27
CA LEU A 149 -3.86 11.44 -21.09
C LEU A 149 -4.95 12.32 -20.40
N PRO A 150 -5.27 12.17 -19.10
CA PRO A 150 -6.27 12.99 -18.41
C PRO A 150 -5.87 14.47 -18.22
N VAL A 151 -4.58 14.81 -18.32
CA VAL A 151 -4.09 16.17 -18.08
C VAL A 151 -4.60 17.15 -19.15
N ASP A 152 -4.87 16.65 -20.36
CA ASP A 152 -5.43 17.44 -21.47
C ASP A 152 -6.91 17.82 -21.29
N MET A 153 -7.65 17.19 -20.36
CA MET A 153 -9.04 17.56 -20.06
C MET A 153 -9.18 18.80 -19.14
N ARG A 154 -8.13 19.19 -18.42
CA ARG A 154 -8.18 20.40 -17.55
C ARG A 154 -8.09 21.71 -18.36
N LEU A 155 -7.95 21.63 -19.69
CA LEU A 155 -7.76 22.78 -20.59
C LEU A 155 -9.02 23.17 -21.40
N HIS A 156 -10.16 22.52 -21.17
CA HIS A 156 -11.45 22.84 -21.78
C HIS A 156 -12.56 23.00 -20.73
#